data_AF-N9Y5P3-F1
#
_entry.id   AF-N9Y5P3-F1
#
_cell.length_a   1.000
_cell.length_b   1.000
_cell.length_c   1.000
_cell.angle_alpha   90.00
_cell.angle_beta   90.00
_cell.angle_gamma   90.00
#
_symmetry.space_group_name_H-M   'P 1'
#
loop_
_entity.id
_entity.type
_entity.pdbx_description
1 polymer ?
#
loop_
_entity_poly.entity_id
_entity_poly.type
_entity_poly.pdbx_seq_one_letter_code
_entity_poly.pdbx_strand_id
1 'polypeptide(L)'
;MNFKTEKNLKIVNEIMAYCYHFNTNNISVNIKTLEDISYIEIKAIIENFPKEAFESLNKALNTPRQREVEQYYWQLGGECEFDSELTLVGMMIDEAFIDYNNNTLFIKLQRKSII
;
A
#
# COMPACT_ATOMS: atom_id res chain seq x y z
N MET A 1 -17.01 -0.40 11.15
CA MET A 1 -17.12 -0.47 9.67
C MET A 1 -17.09 -1.97 9.32
N ASN A 2 -17.19 -2.43 8.06
CA ASN A 2 -16.88 -3.85 7.82
C ASN A 2 -15.35 -4.05 7.79
N PHE A 3 -14.85 -5.17 8.31
CA PHE A 3 -13.40 -5.46 8.39
C PHE A 3 -12.68 -5.35 7.04
N LYS A 4 -13.40 -5.60 5.93
CA LYS A 4 -12.89 -5.44 4.57
C LYS A 4 -12.47 -3.99 4.28
N THR A 5 -13.34 -3.04 4.61
CA THR A 5 -13.08 -1.60 4.41
C THR A 5 -12.00 -1.11 5.36
N GLU A 6 -11.98 -1.57 6.61
CA GLU A 6 -10.95 -1.20 7.59
C GLU A 6 -9.55 -1.61 7.14
N LYS A 7 -9.40 -2.83 6.61
CA LYS A 7 -8.14 -3.30 6.03
C LYS A 7 -7.72 -2.47 4.81
N ASN A 8 -8.66 -2.12 3.93
CA ASN A 8 -8.36 -1.27 2.77
C ASN A 8 -7.90 0.12 3.22
N LEU A 9 -8.54 0.72 4.21
CA LEU A 9 -8.12 2.02 4.75
C LEU A 9 -6.77 1.93 5.46
N LYS A 10 -6.47 0.84 6.17
CA LYS A 10 -5.14 0.63 6.77
C LYS A 10 -4.06 0.58 5.70
N ILE A 11 -4.25 -0.22 4.64
CA ILE A 11 -3.33 -0.30 3.48
C ILE A 11 -3.09 1.08 2.88
N VAL A 12 -4.17 1.82 2.62
CA VAL A 12 -4.08 3.18 2.07
C VAL A 12 -3.33 4.11 3.00
N ASN A 13 -3.62 4.06 4.31
CA ASN A 13 -3.00 4.91 5.31
C ASN A 13 -1.48 4.72 5.35
N GLU A 14 -1.00 3.47 5.40
CA GLU A 14 0.44 3.19 5.47
C GLU A 14 1.17 3.66 4.20
N ILE A 15 0.58 3.42 3.01
CA ILE A 15 1.18 3.89 1.75
C ILE A 15 1.16 5.41 1.66
N MET A 16 0.09 6.07 2.10
CA MET A 16 0.02 7.52 2.16
C MET A 16 1.06 8.10 3.12
N ALA A 17 1.21 7.52 4.32
CA ALA A 17 2.21 7.93 5.30
C ALA A 17 3.62 7.84 4.70
N TYR A 18 3.93 6.74 4.02
CA TYR A 18 5.17 6.58 3.26
C TYR A 18 5.33 7.67 2.19
N CYS A 19 4.29 7.97 1.40
CA CYS A 19 4.38 9.03 0.39
C CYS A 19 4.67 10.41 1.03
N TYR A 20 4.02 10.72 2.16
CA TYR A 20 4.25 11.96 2.90
C TYR A 20 5.68 12.10 3.44
N HIS A 21 6.38 10.99 3.72
CA HIS A 21 7.81 11.01 4.07
C HIS A 21 8.67 11.71 3.01
N PHE A 22 8.25 11.69 1.74
CA PHE A 22 8.92 12.37 0.63
C PHE A 22 8.40 13.80 0.38
N ASN A 23 7.78 14.43 1.37
CA ASN A 23 7.30 15.82 1.34
C ASN A 23 6.30 16.13 0.22
N THR A 24 5.55 15.14 -0.27
CA THR A 24 4.45 15.38 -1.19
C THR A 24 3.26 16.03 -0.47
N ASN A 25 2.55 16.92 -1.16
CA ASN A 25 1.27 17.48 -0.71
C ASN A 25 0.12 17.12 -1.67
N ASN A 26 0.39 16.30 -2.69
CA ASN A 26 -0.55 15.98 -3.74
C ASN A 26 -0.62 14.46 -3.91
N ILE A 27 -1.58 13.87 -3.20
CA ILE A 27 -1.89 12.44 -3.25
C ILE A 27 -3.37 12.29 -3.65
N SER A 28 -3.64 11.42 -4.61
CA SER A 28 -5.00 10.98 -4.95
C SER A 28 -5.13 9.49 -4.71
N VAL A 29 -6.23 9.08 -4.09
CA VAL A 29 -6.55 7.68 -3.82
C VAL A 29 -7.89 7.35 -4.45
N ASN A 30 -7.95 6.24 -5.18
CA ASN A 30 -9.17 5.67 -5.72
C ASN A 30 -9.31 4.23 -5.21
N ILE A 31 -10.45 3.93 -4.58
CA ILE A 31 -10.75 2.59 -4.07
C ILE A 31 -12.01 2.11 -4.76
N LYS A 32 -11.91 1.00 -5.50
CA LYS A 32 -13.04 0.36 -6.15
C LYS A 32 -13.17 -1.06 -5.64
N THR A 33 -14.32 -1.38 -5.05
CA THR A 33 -14.65 -2.75 -4.67
C THR A 33 -15.64 -3.32 -5.68
N LEU A 34 -15.28 -4.44 -6.30
CA LEU A 34 -16.15 -5.21 -7.18
C LEU A 34 -16.25 -6.61 -6.59
N GLU A 35 -17.45 -6.98 -6.14
CA GLU A 35 -17.70 -8.25 -5.45
C GLU A 35 -16.70 -8.42 -4.28
N ASP A 36 -15.86 -9.45 -4.35
CA ASP A 36 -14.84 -9.76 -3.33
C ASP A 36 -13.49 -9.12 -3.61
N ILE A 37 -13.28 -8.43 -4.74
CA ILE A 37 -11.99 -7.85 -5.10
C ILE A 37 -12.00 -6.34 -4.85
N SER A 38 -10.99 -5.87 -4.12
CA SER A 38 -10.69 -4.45 -3.96
C SER A 38 -9.53 -4.07 -4.88
N TYR A 39 -9.73 -3.03 -5.67
CA TYR A 39 -8.72 -2.36 -6.48
C TYR A 39 -8.41 -1.03 -5.82
N ILE A 40 -7.15 -0.79 -5.51
CA ILE A 40 -6.69 0.44 -4.88
C ILE A 40 -5.66 1.08 -5.81
N GLU A 41 -5.90 2.33 -6.18
CA GLU A 41 -4.96 3.12 -6.98
C GLU A 41 -4.53 4.33 -6.15
N ILE A 42 -3.22 4.51 -6.00
CA ILE A 42 -2.61 5.63 -5.28
C ILE A 42 -1.67 6.32 -6.25
N LYS A 43 -1.82 7.64 -6.38
CA LYS A 43 -0.95 8.50 -7.16
C LYS A 43 -0.42 9.61 -6.27
N ALA A 44 0.89 9.77 -6.20
CA ALA A 44 1.54 10.83 -5.45
C ALA A 44 2.52 11.60 -6.33
N ILE A 45 2.51 12.94 -6.25
CA ILE A 45 3.50 13.77 -6.95
C ILE A 45 4.74 13.89 -6.06
N ILE A 46 5.81 13.21 -6.42
CA ILE A 46 7.07 13.17 -5.67
C ILE A 46 8.20 13.54 -6.61
N GLU A 47 8.83 14.69 -6.36
CA GLU A 47 9.99 15.13 -7.13
C GLU A 47 11.24 14.33 -6.74
N ASN A 48 12.03 13.92 -7.74
CA ASN A 48 13.30 13.22 -7.53
C ASN A 48 13.18 11.99 -6.60
N PHE A 49 12.18 11.14 -6.81
CA PHE A 49 11.96 9.97 -5.98
C PHE A 49 13.19 9.05 -6.01
N PRO A 50 13.82 8.74 -4.86
CA PRO A 50 15.07 8.00 -4.85
C PRO A 50 14.90 6.60 -5.42
N LYS A 51 15.83 6.18 -6.27
CA LYS A 51 15.81 4.84 -6.87
C LYS A 51 15.80 3.72 -5.81
N GLU A 52 16.60 3.87 -4.76
CA GLU A 52 16.65 2.90 -3.65
C GLU A 52 15.31 2.80 -2.92
N ALA A 53 14.64 3.95 -2.70
CA ALA A 53 13.30 3.99 -2.10
C ALA A 53 12.26 3.29 -2.98
N PHE A 54 12.33 3.49 -4.31
CA PHE A 54 11.50 2.77 -5.28
C PHE A 54 11.73 1.25 -5.21
N GLU A 55 12.98 0.80 -5.19
CA GLU A 55 13.33 -0.62 -5.12
C GLU A 55 12.86 -1.26 -3.81
N SER A 56 13.04 -0.57 -2.67
CA SER A 56 12.55 -1.02 -1.36
C SER A 56 11.02 -1.10 -1.31
N LEU A 57 10.32 -0.06 -1.78
CA LEU A 57 8.85 -0.06 -1.87
C LEU A 57 8.35 -1.22 -2.74
N ASN A 58 8.96 -1.41 -3.91
CA ASN A 58 8.57 -2.46 -4.83
C ASN A 58 8.80 -3.85 -4.24
N LYS A 59 9.91 -4.06 -3.53
CA LYS A 59 10.20 -5.30 -2.82
C LYS A 59 9.20 -5.54 -1.68
N ALA A 60 8.91 -4.53 -0.87
CA ALA A 60 8.01 -4.63 0.29
C ALA A 60 6.58 -4.98 -0.14
N LEU A 61 6.01 -4.22 -1.10
CA LEU A 61 4.63 -4.43 -1.56
C LEU A 61 4.43 -5.71 -2.38
N ASN A 62 5.49 -6.25 -3.00
CA ASN A 62 5.45 -7.55 -3.67
C ASN A 62 5.84 -8.72 -2.75
N THR A 63 5.88 -8.52 -1.44
CA THR A 63 6.01 -9.63 -0.49
C THR A 63 4.80 -10.56 -0.64
N PRO A 64 5.00 -11.88 -0.78
CA PRO A 64 3.89 -12.82 -0.94
C PRO A 64 2.85 -12.70 0.16
N ARG A 65 1.57 -12.73 -0.21
CA ARG A 65 0.43 -12.64 0.72
C ARG A 65 0.52 -13.69 1.82
N GLN A 66 0.38 -13.27 3.08
CA GLN A 66 0.33 -14.16 4.25
C GLN A 66 -1.00 -13.98 4.99
N ARG A 67 -1.85 -14.99 4.91
CA ARG A 67 -3.23 -14.92 5.45
C ARG A 67 -3.28 -14.75 6.96
N GLU A 68 -2.33 -15.36 7.68
CA GLU A 68 -2.22 -15.27 9.14
C GLU A 68 -1.94 -13.83 9.57
N VAL A 69 -1.08 -13.12 8.83
CA VAL A 69 -0.77 -11.70 9.05
C VAL A 69 -2.01 -10.83 8.85
N GLU A 70 -2.77 -11.08 7.78
CA GLU A 70 -4.03 -10.38 7.52
C GLU A 70 -5.12 -10.66 8.58
N GLN A 71 -5.11 -11.80 9.25
CA GLN A 71 -6.10 -12.14 10.27
C GLN A 71 -5.74 -11.58 11.65
N TYR A 72 -4.47 -11.66 12.05
CA TYR A 72 -4.07 -11.42 13.43
C TYR A 72 -3.19 -10.18 13.65
N TYR A 73 -2.46 -9.74 12.62
CA TYR A 73 -1.38 -8.76 12.79
C TYR A 73 -1.61 -7.44 12.05
N TRP A 74 -2.67 -7.33 11.25
CA TRP A 74 -3.00 -6.12 10.47
C TRP A 74 -3.23 -4.85 11.31
N GLN A 75 -3.45 -4.99 12.63
CA GLN A 75 -3.63 -3.87 13.56
C GLN A 75 -2.31 -3.34 14.13
N LEU A 76 -1.18 -4.04 13.96
CA LEU A 76 0.10 -3.71 14.61
C LEU A 76 0.92 -2.58 13.95
N GLY A 77 0.38 -1.84 12.98
CA GLY A 77 1.10 -0.72 12.34
C GLY A 77 0.94 0.60 13.10
N GLY A 78 2.00 1.44 13.14
CA GLY A 78 1.95 2.78 13.73
C GLY A 78 3.16 3.18 14.59
N GLU A 79 4.07 2.25 14.94
CA GLU A 79 5.25 2.51 15.78
C GLU A 79 6.58 2.03 15.15
N CYS A 80 6.59 1.64 13.86
CA CYS A 80 7.74 0.97 13.23
C CYS A 80 8.32 1.75 12.04
N GLU A 81 9.50 1.34 11.58
CA GLU A 81 10.12 1.85 10.35
C GLU A 81 9.25 1.52 9.12
N PHE A 82 9.13 2.46 8.16
CA PHE A 82 8.26 2.31 6.99
C PHE A 82 8.46 1.01 6.20
N ASP A 83 9.68 0.48 6.16
CA ASP A 83 9.98 -0.77 5.44
C ASP A 83 9.23 -1.98 6.04
N SER A 84 9.07 -2.05 7.37
CA SER A 84 8.34 -3.15 8.02
C SER A 84 6.83 -2.97 7.89
N GLU A 85 6.33 -1.73 7.94
CA GLU A 85 4.91 -1.42 7.73
C GLU A 85 4.48 -1.70 6.28
N LEU A 86 5.29 -1.32 5.29
CA LEU A 86 5.02 -1.62 3.88
C LEU A 86 5.14 -3.12 3.58
N THR A 87 6.01 -3.84 4.28
CA THR A 87 6.10 -5.30 4.16
C THR A 87 4.82 -5.97 4.69
N LEU A 88 4.27 -5.49 5.82
CA LEU A 88 2.97 -5.92 6.34
C LEU A 88 1.86 -5.66 5.30
N VAL A 89 1.87 -4.49 4.66
CA VAL A 89 0.93 -4.17 3.58
C VAL A 89 1.06 -5.15 2.41
N GLY A 90 2.28 -5.46 1.97
CA GLY A 90 2.54 -6.46 0.93
C GLY A 90 1.94 -7.83 1.29
N MET A 91 2.09 -8.26 2.54
CA MET A 91 1.50 -9.50 3.03
C MET A 91 -0.04 -9.49 3.09
N MET A 92 -0.70 -8.32 3.02
CA MET A 92 -2.16 -8.16 3.07
C MET A 92 -2.84 -8.08 1.68
N ILE A 93 -2.07 -7.94 0.60
CA ILE A 93 -2.56 -7.78 -0.78
C ILE A 93 -2.17 -8.98 -1.64
N ASP A 94 -2.84 -9.17 -2.78
CA ASP A 94 -2.50 -10.27 -3.71
C ASP A 94 -1.48 -9.83 -4.76
N GLU A 95 -1.64 -8.61 -5.29
CA GLU A 95 -0.84 -8.11 -6.39
C GLU A 95 -0.57 -6.61 -6.19
N ALA A 96 0.66 -6.19 -6.52
CA ALA A 96 1.08 -4.80 -6.53
C ALA A 96 1.79 -4.48 -7.84
N PHE A 97 1.44 -3.35 -8.44
CA PHE A 97 2.16 -2.75 -9.55
C PHE A 97 2.57 -1.34 -9.15
N ILE A 98 3.86 -1.05 -9.27
CA ILE A 98 4.43 0.26 -8.93
C ILE A 98 5.17 0.80 -10.16
N ASP A 99 4.93 2.06 -10.47
CA ASP A 99 5.63 2.80 -11.52
C ASP A 99 5.98 4.21 -11.03
N TYR A 100 7.09 4.75 -11.52
CA TYR A 100 7.50 6.12 -11.25
C TYR A 100 7.93 6.80 -12.54
N ASN A 101 7.14 7.78 -12.99
CA ASN A 101 7.41 8.55 -14.20
C ASN A 101 7.00 10.01 -13.99
N ASN A 102 7.68 10.95 -14.65
CA ASN A 102 7.32 12.38 -14.63
C ASN A 102 6.96 12.93 -13.22
N ASN A 103 7.85 12.69 -12.25
CA ASN A 103 7.66 13.07 -10.84
C ASN A 103 6.37 12.53 -10.19
N THR A 104 5.85 11.43 -10.71
CA THR A 104 4.60 10.82 -10.25
C THR A 104 4.88 9.38 -9.88
N LEU A 105 4.69 9.05 -8.60
CA LEU A 105 4.62 7.68 -8.12
C LEU A 105 3.21 7.15 -8.30
N PHE A 106 3.08 6.00 -8.94
CA PHE A 106 1.82 5.35 -9.22
C PHE A 106 1.83 3.93 -8.68
N ILE A 107 0.84 3.61 -7.86
CA ILE A 107 0.70 2.31 -7.18
C ILE A 107 -0.69 1.76 -7.47
N LYS A 108 -0.76 0.55 -7.99
CA LYS A 108 -1.99 -0.22 -8.19
C LYS A 108 -1.92 -1.49 -7.36
N LEU A 109 -2.94 -1.72 -6.56
CA LEU A 109 -3.06 -2.92 -5.72
C LEU A 109 -4.33 -3.67 -6.04
N GLN A 110 -4.26 -4.99 -5.99
CA GLN A 110 -5.40 -5.88 -6.01
C GLN A 110 -5.43 -6.69 -4.71
N ARG A 111 -6.61 -6.74 -4.08
CA ARG A 111 -6.84 -7.50 -2.84
C ARG A 111 -8.18 -8.22 -2.87
N LYS A 112 -8.15 -9.55 -2.86
CA LYS A 112 -9.29 -10.45 -2.73
C LYS A 112 -9.69 -10.55 -1.26
N SER A 113 -10.96 -10.34 -0.99
CA SER A 113 -11.59 -10.45 0.34
C SER A 113 -12.03 -11.89 0.51
N ILE A 114 -11.09 -12.76 0.86
CA ILE A 114 -11.44 -14.14 1.17
C ILE A 114 -11.88 -14.16 2.64
N ILE A 115 -13.02 -14.81 2.89
CA ILE A 115 -13.59 -15.08 4.23
C ILE A 115 -12.68 -16.05 4.97
#